data_AF-A0A6V7KHT1-F1
#
_entry.id   AF-A0A6V7KHT1-F1
#
_cell.length_a   1.000
_cell.length_b   1.000
_cell.length_c   1.000
_cell.angle_alpha   90.00
_cell.angle_beta   90.00
_cell.angle_gamma   90.00
#
_symmetry.space_group_name_H-M   'P 1'
#
loop_
_entity.id
_entity.type
_entity.pdbx_description
1 polymer ?
#
loop_
_entity_poly.entity_id
_entity_poly.type
_entity_poly.pdbx_seq_one_letter_code
_entity_poly.pdbx_strand_id
1 'polypeptide(L)'
;PTILTEILDSYKSQITELIQEHRIGPELQLHDFDKYVTLINEQDEESVRKFLTIEPTPTFDEFAQLIDKYEKLSKNIPVEFDRTFFSGIYDVHRDEFMDYMAKTANHLKGKLVDRMIEDYQSKSR
;
A
#
# COMPACT_ATOMS: atom_id res chain seq x y z
N PRO A 1 -50.10 16.62 0.23
CA PRO A 1 -49.40 16.56 -1.08
C PRO A 1 -48.86 15.15 -1.31
N THR A 2 -49.30 14.48 -2.38
CA THR A 2 -48.80 13.15 -2.76
C THR A 2 -47.83 13.34 -3.91
N ILE A 3 -46.57 12.98 -3.72
CA ILE A 3 -45.56 13.04 -4.80
C ILE A 3 -45.82 11.86 -5.73
N LEU A 4 -45.85 12.14 -7.04
CA LEU A 4 -46.01 11.13 -8.09
C LEU A 4 -44.78 10.23 -8.16
N THR A 5 -45.01 8.93 -8.30
CA THR A 5 -43.94 7.92 -8.33
C THR A 5 -42.99 8.14 -9.51
N GLU A 6 -43.52 8.60 -10.65
CA GLU A 6 -42.73 8.86 -11.87
C GLU A 6 -41.69 9.97 -11.65
N ILE A 7 -42.04 11.00 -10.88
CA ILE A 7 -41.11 12.08 -10.51
C ILE A 7 -40.00 11.51 -9.63
N LEU A 8 -40.37 10.67 -8.68
CA LEU A 8 -39.45 10.07 -7.73
C LEU A 8 -38.46 9.14 -8.43
N ASP A 9 -38.93 8.35 -9.39
CA ASP A 9 -38.09 7.47 -10.19
C ASP A 9 -37.19 8.23 -11.16
N SER A 10 -37.66 9.33 -11.76
CA SER A 10 -36.81 10.22 -12.57
C SER A 10 -35.64 10.77 -11.77
N TYR A 11 -35.86 11.24 -10.54
CA TYR A 11 -34.77 11.73 -9.70
C TYR A 11 -33.80 10.61 -9.28
N LYS A 12 -34.30 9.41 -8.97
CA LYS A 12 -33.42 8.25 -8.69
C LYS A 12 -32.51 7.94 -9.88
N SER A 13 -33.05 7.96 -11.09
CA SER A 13 -32.28 7.72 -12.32
C SER A 13 -31.19 8.79 -12.51
N GLN A 14 -31.53 10.07 -12.33
CA GLN A 14 -30.54 11.16 -12.43
C GLN A 14 -29.42 11.03 -11.39
N ILE A 15 -29.77 10.69 -10.14
CA ILE A 15 -28.76 10.47 -9.08
C ILE A 15 -27.87 9.28 -9.45
N THR A 16 -28.45 8.20 -9.97
CA THR A 16 -27.69 7.01 -10.37
C THR A 16 -26.73 7.33 -11.51
N GLU A 17 -27.18 8.07 -12.52
CA GLU A 17 -26.36 8.48 -13.65
C GLU A 17 -25.19 9.36 -13.20
N LEU A 18 -25.43 10.33 -12.31
CA LEU A 18 -24.39 11.19 -11.74
C LEU A 18 -23.31 10.38 -10.99
N ILE A 19 -23.74 9.39 -10.20
CA ILE A 19 -22.82 8.46 -9.51
C ILE A 19 -21.98 7.68 -10.53
N GLN A 20 -22.60 7.15 -11.59
CA GLN A 20 -21.89 6.38 -12.61
C GLN A 20 -20.93 7.23 -13.45
N GLU A 21 -21.28 8.48 -13.73
CA GLU A 21 -20.44 9.41 -14.49
C GLU A 21 -19.14 9.75 -13.71
N HIS A 22 -19.27 10.00 -12.41
CA HIS A 22 -18.13 10.44 -11.59
C HIS A 22 -17.28 9.32 -10.98
N ARG A 23 -17.68 8.03 -11.07
CA ARG A 23 -16.97 6.92 -10.40
C ARG A 23 -15.58 6.60 -10.97
N ILE A 24 -15.31 6.94 -12.22
CA ILE A 24 -14.10 6.52 -12.94
C ILE A 24 -12.84 7.07 -12.25
N GLY A 25 -12.85 8.35 -11.87
CA GLY A 25 -11.72 9.00 -11.20
C GLY A 25 -11.31 8.29 -9.89
N PRO A 26 -12.25 8.07 -8.96
CA PRO A 26 -12.04 7.26 -7.76
C PRO A 26 -11.52 5.85 -8.02
N GLU A 27 -12.07 5.13 -9.00
CA GLU A 27 -11.64 3.76 -9.32
C GLU A 27 -10.19 3.73 -9.83
N LEU A 28 -9.79 4.74 -10.60
CA LEU A 28 -8.42 4.84 -11.12
C LEU A 28 -7.38 5.17 -10.05
N GLN A 29 -7.77 5.67 -8.88
CA GLN A 29 -6.82 6.03 -7.81
C GLN A 29 -6.01 4.84 -7.29
N LEU A 30 -6.50 3.62 -7.45
CA LEU A 30 -5.76 2.43 -7.02
C LEU A 30 -4.48 2.24 -7.85
N HIS A 31 -4.49 2.65 -9.13
CA HIS A 31 -3.36 2.51 -10.03
C HIS A 31 -2.14 3.35 -9.65
N ASP A 32 -2.35 4.45 -8.91
CA ASP A 32 -1.25 5.26 -8.37
C ASP A 32 -0.31 4.41 -7.49
N PHE A 33 -0.83 3.33 -6.90
CA PHE A 33 -0.10 2.43 -6.01
C PHE A 33 0.41 1.16 -6.69
N ASP A 34 0.25 1.00 -8.00
CA ASP A 34 0.68 -0.21 -8.73
C ASP A 34 2.19 -0.49 -8.55
N LYS A 35 3.02 0.54 -8.40
CA LYS A 35 4.46 0.39 -8.09
C LYS A 35 4.76 -0.26 -6.74
N TYR A 36 3.79 -0.31 -5.82
CA TYR A 36 3.89 -0.90 -4.49
C TYR A 36 3.03 -2.16 -4.35
N VAL A 37 2.50 -2.68 -5.46
CA VAL A 37 1.65 -3.88 -5.47
C VAL A 37 2.30 -5.09 -4.79
N THR A 38 3.63 -5.17 -4.79
CA THR A 38 4.39 -6.23 -4.12
C THR A 38 4.31 -6.16 -2.60
N LEU A 39 4.17 -4.96 -2.02
CA LEU A 39 3.91 -4.76 -0.59
C LEU A 39 2.46 -5.08 -0.23
N ILE A 40 1.53 -4.80 -1.14
CA ILE A 40 0.08 -5.01 -0.93
C ILE A 40 -0.27 -6.49 -1.01
N ASN A 41 0.29 -7.21 -2.00
CA ASN A 41 -0.02 -8.62 -2.26
C ASN A 41 0.90 -9.59 -1.50
N GLU A 42 1.54 -9.14 -0.42
CA GLU A 42 2.44 -9.94 0.44
C GLU A 42 3.65 -10.58 -0.29
N GLN A 43 3.91 -10.22 -1.54
CA GLN A 43 5.01 -10.77 -2.34
C GLN A 43 6.38 -10.40 -1.77
N ASP A 44 6.52 -9.17 -1.27
CA ASP A 44 7.73 -8.75 -0.56
C ASP A 44 7.90 -9.52 0.76
N GLU A 45 6.81 -9.85 1.45
CA GLU A 45 6.88 -10.67 2.67
C GLU A 45 7.35 -12.09 2.37
N GLU A 46 6.82 -12.72 1.31
CA GLU A 46 7.31 -14.02 0.87
C GLU A 46 8.78 -13.97 0.44
N SER A 47 9.18 -12.90 -0.24
CA SER A 47 10.55 -12.72 -0.73
C SER A 47 11.52 -12.58 0.43
N VAL A 48 11.19 -11.76 1.43
CA VAL A 48 11.98 -11.63 2.67
C VAL A 48 12.02 -12.94 3.43
N ARG A 49 10.88 -13.63 3.59
CA ARG A 49 10.86 -14.95 4.25
C ARG A 49 11.79 -15.95 3.56
N LYS A 50 11.75 -16.01 2.23
CA LYS A 50 12.65 -16.89 1.45
C LYS A 50 14.11 -16.49 1.68
N PHE A 51 14.43 -15.20 1.54
CA PHE A 51 15.78 -14.66 1.75
C PHE A 51 16.38 -15.05 3.09
N LEU A 52 15.60 -14.96 4.17
CA LEU A 52 16.02 -15.31 5.53
C LEU A 52 16.28 -16.81 5.74
N THR A 53 15.82 -17.68 4.83
CA THR A 53 16.00 -19.14 4.90
C THR A 53 17.01 -19.69 3.90
N ILE A 54 17.64 -18.83 3.09
CA ILE A 54 18.64 -19.26 2.09
C ILE A 54 19.90 -19.75 2.80
N GLU A 55 20.41 -20.89 2.31
CA GLU A 55 21.69 -21.46 2.71
C GLU A 55 22.64 -21.50 1.50
N PRO A 56 23.88 -20.98 1.61
CA PRO A 56 24.47 -20.35 2.79
C PRO A 56 23.81 -19.00 3.12
N THR A 57 23.88 -18.61 4.40
CA THR A 57 23.33 -17.33 4.89
C THR A 57 23.78 -16.15 4.02
N PRO A 58 22.86 -15.24 3.62
CA PRO A 58 23.22 -14.06 2.85
C PRO A 58 24.28 -13.19 3.50
N THR A 59 25.01 -12.45 2.67
CA THR A 59 26.08 -11.55 3.10
C THR A 59 25.54 -10.28 3.73
N PHE A 60 26.38 -9.61 4.53
CA PHE A 60 26.04 -8.32 5.15
C PHE A 60 25.58 -7.28 4.12
N ASP A 61 26.28 -7.20 2.98
CA ASP A 61 25.94 -6.24 1.93
C ASP A 61 24.57 -6.52 1.31
N GLU A 62 24.17 -7.78 1.16
CA GLU A 62 22.85 -8.16 0.67
C GLU A 62 21.74 -7.78 1.67
N PHE A 63 21.97 -8.00 2.97
CA PHE A 63 21.06 -7.50 4.01
C PHE A 63 20.96 -5.98 3.97
N ALA A 64 22.09 -5.27 3.89
CA ALA A 64 22.13 -3.81 3.87
C ALA A 64 21.36 -3.23 2.67
N GLN A 65 21.47 -3.83 1.49
CA GLN A 65 20.72 -3.42 0.30
C GLN A 65 19.20 -3.57 0.48
N LEU A 66 18.74 -4.70 1.04
CA LEU A 66 17.32 -4.90 1.28
C LEU A 66 16.78 -4.00 2.39
N ILE A 67 17.55 -3.79 3.47
CA ILE A 67 17.21 -2.85 4.54
C ILE A 67 17.05 -1.44 3.98
N ASP A 68 17.99 -0.97 3.16
CA ASP A 68 17.93 0.35 2.51
C ASP A 68 16.74 0.46 1.56
N LYS A 69 16.44 -0.59 0.77
CA LYS A 69 15.24 -0.65 -0.08
C LYS A 69 13.97 -0.42 0.74
N TYR A 70 13.75 -1.20 1.80
CA TYR A 70 12.52 -1.11 2.60
C TYR A 70 12.46 0.17 3.45
N GLU A 71 13.60 0.70 3.90
CA GLU A 71 13.69 2.00 4.56
C GLU A 71 13.22 3.12 3.62
N LYS A 72 13.74 3.17 2.39
CA LYS A 72 13.33 4.15 1.38
C LYS A 72 11.86 4.05 1.06
N LEU A 73 11.34 2.83 0.88
CA LEU A 73 9.90 2.61 0.65
C LEU A 73 9.06 3.18 1.79
N SER A 74 9.39 2.84 3.04
CA SER A 74 8.65 3.31 4.21
C SER A 74 8.60 4.84 4.35
N LYS A 75 9.66 5.54 3.90
CA LYS A 75 9.76 6.99 3.94
C LYS A 75 9.12 7.69 2.75
N ASN A 76 9.17 7.08 1.57
CA ASN A 76 8.70 7.69 0.33
C ASN A 76 7.18 7.58 0.19
N ILE A 77 6.59 6.44 0.57
CA ILE A 77 5.14 6.19 0.42
C ILE A 77 4.29 7.33 1.01
N PRO A 78 4.53 7.83 2.24
CA PRO A 78 3.68 8.85 2.85
C PRO A 78 3.82 10.26 2.24
N VAL A 79 4.89 10.52 1.50
CA VAL A 79 5.22 11.86 0.97
C VAL A 79 5.05 11.96 -0.55
N GLU A 80 4.92 10.84 -1.25
CA GLU A 80 4.82 10.83 -2.71
C GLU A 80 3.39 11.08 -3.21
N PHE A 81 2.38 10.91 -2.35
CA PHE A 81 0.97 11.03 -2.72
C PHE A 81 0.18 11.92 -1.77
N ASP A 82 -0.86 12.55 -2.31
CA ASP A 82 -1.85 13.25 -1.49
C ASP A 82 -2.71 12.27 -0.70
N ARG A 83 -2.93 12.55 0.59
CA ARG A 83 -3.75 11.73 1.49
C ARG A 83 -5.22 11.64 1.08
N THR A 84 -5.73 12.59 0.33
CA THR A 84 -7.12 12.60 -0.15
C THR A 84 -7.15 13.08 -1.58
N PHE A 85 -7.85 12.32 -2.42
CA PHE A 85 -8.12 12.68 -3.80
C PHE A 85 -9.57 13.13 -3.93
N PHE A 86 -9.77 14.27 -4.59
CA PHE A 86 -11.09 14.89 -4.78
C PHE A 86 -11.49 14.77 -6.25
N SER A 87 -12.67 14.21 -6.52
CA SER A 87 -13.19 14.07 -7.89
C SER A 87 -14.70 14.18 -7.94
N GLY A 88 -15.20 15.31 -8.42
CA GLY A 88 -16.63 15.56 -8.60
C GLY A 88 -17.37 15.50 -7.27
N ILE A 89 -18.15 14.44 -7.08
CA ILE A 89 -18.94 14.18 -5.87
C ILE A 89 -18.24 13.26 -4.85
N TYR A 90 -16.99 12.86 -5.13
CA TYR A 90 -16.25 11.90 -4.33
C TYR A 90 -15.02 12.51 -3.67
N ASP A 91 -14.84 12.11 -2.41
CA ASP A 91 -13.60 12.28 -1.65
C ASP A 91 -13.06 10.88 -1.36
N VAL A 92 -11.85 10.60 -1.84
CA VAL A 92 -11.18 9.31 -1.66
C VAL A 92 -10.04 9.49 -0.67
N HIS A 93 -10.25 8.99 0.55
CA HIS A 93 -9.22 8.95 1.58
C HIS A 93 -8.27 7.78 1.32
N ARG A 94 -6.98 8.08 1.19
CA ARG A 94 -5.91 7.13 0.84
C ARG A 94 -4.89 6.96 1.95
N ASP A 95 -5.02 7.72 3.04
CA ASP A 95 -4.09 7.80 4.14
C ASP A 95 -3.93 6.47 4.89
N GLU A 96 -5.03 5.78 5.21
CA GLU A 96 -4.94 4.47 5.86
C GLU A 96 -4.20 3.44 5.00
N PHE A 97 -4.43 3.49 3.68
CA PHE A 97 -3.79 2.59 2.74
C PHE A 97 -2.30 2.89 2.58
N MET A 98 -1.94 4.17 2.47
CA MET A 98 -0.55 4.64 2.47
C MET A 98 0.18 4.24 3.76
N ASP A 99 -0.47 4.45 4.92
CA ASP A 99 0.08 4.09 6.22
C ASP A 99 0.27 2.58 6.35
N TYR A 100 -0.65 1.77 5.82
CA TYR A 100 -0.50 0.31 5.76
C TYR A 100 0.75 -0.08 4.98
N MET A 101 0.92 0.40 3.74
CA MET A 101 2.09 0.04 2.92
C MET A 101 3.41 0.50 3.57
N ALA A 102 3.44 1.70 4.14
CA ALA A 102 4.62 2.22 4.83
C ALA A 102 4.97 1.38 6.07
N LYS A 103 3.96 0.96 6.86
CA LYS A 103 4.13 0.06 8.00
C LYS A 103 4.62 -1.32 7.57
N THR A 104 4.09 -1.89 6.49
CA THR A 104 4.54 -3.17 5.94
C THR A 104 6.02 -3.10 5.53
N ALA A 105 6.42 -2.05 4.81
CA ALA A 105 7.83 -1.86 4.45
C ALA A 105 8.73 -1.77 5.71
N ASN A 106 8.32 -0.99 6.71
CA ASN A 106 9.08 -0.87 7.96
C ASN A 106 9.15 -2.19 8.75
N HIS A 107 8.09 -2.99 8.73
CA HIS A 107 8.04 -4.32 9.34
C HIS A 107 9.03 -5.29 8.68
N LEU A 108 9.07 -5.31 7.35
CA LEU A 108 10.02 -6.14 6.59
C LEU A 108 11.47 -5.74 6.86
N LYS A 109 11.75 -4.44 6.93
CA LYS A 109 13.04 -3.92 7.37
C LYS A 109 13.40 -4.43 8.76
N GLY A 110 12.46 -4.38 9.72
CA GLY A 110 12.64 -4.89 11.07
C GLY A 110 13.09 -6.36 11.10
N LYS A 111 12.37 -7.24 10.38
CA LYS A 111 12.72 -8.66 10.25
C LYS A 111 14.15 -8.89 9.74
N LEU A 112 14.59 -8.10 8.76
CA LEU A 112 15.95 -8.19 8.20
C LEU A 112 17.01 -7.75 9.20
N VAL A 113 16.77 -6.64 9.92
CA VAL A 113 17.68 -6.12 10.95
C VAL A 113 17.82 -7.10 12.10
N ASP A 114 16.69 -7.64 12.59
CA ASP A 114 16.68 -8.60 13.70
C ASP A 114 17.50 -9.84 13.35
N ARG A 115 17.30 -10.40 12.16
CA ARG A 115 18.08 -11.57 11.69
C ARG A 115 19.57 -11.25 11.58
N MET A 116 19.92 -10.10 11.00
CA MET A 116 21.31 -9.69 10.85
C MET A 116 22.01 -9.56 12.21
N ILE A 117 21.31 -9.06 13.23
CA ILE A 117 21.82 -8.97 14.60
C ILE A 117 22.04 -10.37 15.19
N GLU A 118 21.08 -11.29 15.05
CA GLU A 118 21.20 -12.68 15.52
C GLU A 118 22.40 -13.40 14.88
N ASP A 119 22.60 -13.24 13.58
CA ASP A 119 23.69 -13.88 12.83
C ASP A 119 25.06 -13.33 13.26
N TYR A 120 25.16 -12.03 13.58
CA TYR A 120 26.39 -11.45 14.11
C TYR A 120 26.68 -11.93 15.54
N GLN A 121 25.66 -11.96 16.39
CA GLN A 121 25.79 -12.40 17.79
C GLN A 121 26.18 -13.88 17.89
N SER A 122 25.66 -14.74 17.03
CA SER A 122 26.00 -16.17 16.99
C SER A 122 27.44 -16.42 16.54
N LYS A 123 27.99 -15.61 15.63
CA LYS A 123 29.39 -15.69 15.18
C LYS A 123 30.38 -15.10 16.17
N SER A 124 29.94 -14.19 17.03
CA SER A 124 30.78 -13.54 18.05
C SER A 124 30.87 -14.33 19.37
N ARG A 125 30.10 -15.40 19.54
CA ARG A 125 30.19 -16.33 20.68
C ARG A 125 31.14 -17.48 20.38
#